data_AF-A0A9R1P7M7-F1
#
_entry.id   AF-A0A9R1P7M7-F1
#
_cell.length_a   1.000
_cell.length_b   1.000
_cell.length_c   1.000
_cell.angle_alpha   90.00
_cell.angle_beta   90.00
_cell.angle_gamma   90.00
#
_symmetry.space_group_name_H-M   'P 1'
#
loop_
_entity.id
_entity.type
_entity.pdbx_description
1 polymer ?
#
loop_
_entity_poly.entity_id
_entity_poly.type
_entity_poly.pdbx_seq_one_letter_code
_entity_poly.pdbx_strand_id
1 'polypeptide(L)'
;MAALSASCLVGPVPFKDVATAVDGHSSTPEEYEDIVSGLPSSTALGMVLRQYRGSWVIQERVTAFISLQRRFTPRPGDVLLASPAKCGTTWLKALAFATMARGAYPPTDAQHPLLRMNPHECVPFMDELFTAGQDARLEALPSPRLMHTHMHHSLLPASVTDNPDCKIVFICR
;
A
#
# COMPACT_ATOMS: atom_id res chain seq x y z
N MET A 1 -1.92 -38.51 -13.30
CA MET A 1 -1.88 -38.06 -11.89
C MET A 1 -1.28 -36.67 -11.87
N ALA A 2 -2.11 -35.64 -11.76
CA ALA A 2 -1.63 -34.27 -11.60
C ALA A 2 -1.17 -34.09 -10.15
N ALA A 3 0.10 -33.74 -9.96
CA ALA A 3 0.62 -33.36 -8.66
C ALA A 3 -0.05 -32.04 -8.25
N LEU A 4 -0.94 -32.10 -7.26
CA LEU A 4 -1.37 -30.92 -6.52
C LEU A 4 -0.15 -30.40 -5.77
N SER A 5 0.56 -29.44 -6.37
CA SER A 5 1.48 -28.59 -5.62
C SER A 5 0.62 -27.69 -4.75
N ALA A 6 0.32 -28.16 -3.54
CA ALA A 6 -0.19 -27.32 -2.46
C ALA A 6 0.92 -26.34 -2.07
N SER A 7 1.08 -25.29 -2.86
CA SER A 7 1.68 -24.06 -2.38
C SER A 7 0.72 -23.57 -1.29
N CYS A 8 1.04 -23.86 -0.04
CA CYS A 8 0.50 -23.15 1.11
C CYS A 8 0.63 -21.66 0.78
N LEU A 9 -0.44 -21.02 0.34
CA LEU A 9 -0.49 -19.57 0.24
C LEU A 9 -0.46 -19.09 1.69
N VAL A 10 0.76 -18.94 2.20
CA VAL A 10 1.02 -18.25 3.45
C VAL A 10 0.43 -16.86 3.22
N GLY A 11 -0.68 -16.56 3.89
CA GLY A 11 -1.31 -15.25 3.79
C GLY A 11 -0.34 -14.12 4.17
N PRO A 12 -0.76 -12.86 4.09
CA PRO A 12 0.12 -11.74 4.38
C PRO A 12 0.67 -11.87 5.81
N VAL A 13 1.98 -11.62 5.95
CA VAL A 13 2.66 -11.51 7.24
C VAL A 13 2.53 -10.07 7.77
N PRO A 14 2.60 -9.83 9.09
CA PRO A 14 2.59 -8.47 9.62
C PRO A 14 3.74 -7.65 9.05
N PHE A 15 3.44 -6.49 8.47
CA PHE A 15 4.45 -5.64 7.84
C PHE A 15 5.60 -5.23 8.79
N LYS A 16 5.30 -5.00 10.06
CA LYS A 16 6.30 -4.69 11.09
C LYS A 16 7.35 -5.79 11.28
N ASP A 17 7.00 -7.04 10.99
CA ASP A 17 7.91 -8.19 11.15
C ASP A 17 8.87 -8.34 9.96
N VAL A 18 8.73 -7.53 8.90
CA VAL A 18 9.67 -7.50 7.77
C VAL A 18 10.94 -6.77 8.19
N ALA A 19 12.03 -7.53 8.36
CA ALA A 19 13.35 -6.99 8.69
C ALA A 19 13.80 -5.91 7.67
N THR A 20 14.43 -4.85 8.17
CA THR A 20 15.02 -3.75 7.37
C THR A 20 16.30 -4.22 6.67
N ALA A 21 16.19 -5.18 5.75
CA ALA A 21 17.33 -5.65 4.98
C ALA A 21 17.33 -4.99 3.60
N VAL A 22 17.55 -3.68 3.53
CA VAL A 22 17.89 -3.01 2.27
C VAL A 22 18.83 -1.83 2.53
N ASP A 23 20.13 -2.12 2.58
CA ASP A 23 21.17 -1.17 2.18
C ASP A 23 21.15 -1.12 0.65
N GLY A 24 20.25 -0.31 0.07
CA GLY A 24 20.07 -0.27 -1.38
C GLY A 24 19.27 0.95 -1.79
N HIS A 25 19.98 1.94 -2.36
CA HIS A 25 19.51 3.16 -3.03
C HIS A 25 18.12 3.64 -2.61
N SER A 26 18.05 4.54 -1.62
CA SER A 26 16.88 5.41 -1.50
C SER A 26 16.78 6.21 -2.80
N SER A 27 15.82 5.89 -3.66
CA SER A 27 15.41 6.83 -4.71
C SER A 27 14.97 8.10 -3.98
N THR A 28 15.77 9.15 -4.09
CA THR A 28 15.57 10.35 -3.28
C THR A 28 14.25 11.01 -3.66
N PRO A 29 13.52 11.59 -2.69
CA PRO A 29 12.35 12.43 -2.98
C PRO A 29 12.61 13.54 -4.01
N GLU A 30 13.88 13.91 -4.19
CA GLU A 30 14.40 14.91 -5.13
C GLU A 30 14.18 14.56 -6.61
N GLU A 31 14.06 13.26 -6.98
CA GLU A 31 13.92 12.84 -8.40
C GLU A 31 12.73 13.51 -9.10
N TYR A 32 11.70 13.88 -8.33
CA TYR A 32 10.46 14.45 -8.86
C TYR A 32 10.24 15.91 -8.46
N GLU A 33 11.20 16.57 -7.81
CA GLU A 33 11.01 17.93 -7.27
C GLU A 33 10.69 18.95 -8.37
N ASP A 34 11.38 18.89 -9.50
CA ASP A 34 11.12 19.75 -10.67
C ASP A 34 9.70 19.54 -11.22
N ILE A 35 9.25 18.28 -11.26
CA ILE A 35 7.90 17.95 -11.73
C ILE A 35 6.86 18.49 -10.74
N VAL A 36 7.06 18.26 -9.44
CA VAL A 36 6.13 18.65 -8.37
C VAL A 36 6.03 20.18 -8.26
N SER A 37 7.16 20.88 -8.33
CA SER A 37 7.22 22.34 -8.24
C SER A 37 6.53 23.04 -9.42
N GLY A 38 6.57 22.42 -10.62
CA GLY A 38 5.88 22.91 -11.82
C GLY A 38 4.36 22.69 -11.83
N LEU A 39 3.80 21.88 -10.93
CA LEU A 39 2.35 21.67 -10.87
C LEU A 39 1.62 22.89 -10.29
N PRO A 40 0.39 23.20 -10.77
CA PRO A 40 -0.45 24.24 -10.16
C PRO A 40 -0.60 23.99 -8.65
N SER A 41 -0.40 25.04 -7.85
CA SER A 41 -0.49 24.97 -6.39
C SER A 41 -1.71 25.72 -5.85
N SER A 42 -2.27 25.22 -4.76
CA SER A 42 -3.28 25.91 -3.97
C SER A 42 -3.04 25.63 -2.49
N THR A 43 -3.50 26.52 -1.61
CA THR A 43 -3.40 26.33 -0.17
C THR A 43 -4.79 26.13 0.41
N ALA A 44 -4.99 25.03 1.15
CA ALA A 44 -6.24 24.75 1.83
C ALA A 44 -5.97 24.09 3.17
N LEU A 45 -6.68 24.52 4.22
CA LEU A 45 -6.56 23.98 5.58
C LEU A 45 -5.11 23.95 6.10
N GLY A 46 -4.29 24.94 5.72
CA GLY A 46 -2.88 25.03 6.12
C GLY A 46 -1.94 24.07 5.40
N MET A 47 -2.41 23.33 4.39
CA MET A 47 -1.60 22.43 3.57
C MET A 47 -1.39 23.00 2.17
N VAL A 48 -0.22 22.74 1.59
CA VAL A 48 0.04 23.02 0.18
C VAL A 48 -0.45 21.83 -0.65
N LEU A 49 -1.36 22.12 -1.57
CA LEU A 49 -1.90 21.15 -2.53
C LEU A 49 -1.31 21.42 -3.91
N ARG A 50 -1.05 20.35 -4.66
CA ARG A 50 -0.67 20.40 -6.07
C ARG A 50 -1.72 19.69 -6.91
N GLN A 51 -2.03 20.23 -8.08
CA GLN A 51 -2.94 19.59 -9.03
C GLN A 51 -2.18 18.52 -9.82
N TYR A 52 -2.41 17.25 -9.48
CA TYR A 52 -1.81 16.10 -10.17
C TYR A 52 -2.89 15.29 -10.87
N ARG A 53 -2.79 15.13 -12.19
CA ARG A 53 -3.74 14.38 -13.05
C ARG A 53 -5.21 14.69 -12.74
N GLY A 54 -5.54 15.97 -12.62
CA GLY A 54 -6.90 16.46 -12.37
C GLY A 54 -7.39 16.36 -10.92
N SER A 55 -6.55 15.91 -9.98
CA SER A 55 -6.88 15.84 -8.55
C SER A 55 -5.97 16.75 -7.72
N TRP A 56 -6.51 17.37 -6.67
CA TRP A 56 -5.71 18.11 -5.70
C TRP A 56 -5.12 17.15 -4.66
N VAL A 57 -3.81 17.09 -4.59
CA VAL A 57 -3.06 16.17 -3.72
C VAL A 57 -2.15 17.00 -2.82
N ILE A 58 -2.04 16.60 -1.55
CA ILE A 58 -1.07 17.16 -0.60
C ILE A 58 0.33 17.06 -1.21
N GLN A 59 1.08 18.17 -1.27
CA GLN A 59 2.34 18.30 -2.01
C GLN A 59 3.31 17.15 -1.70
N GLU A 60 3.44 16.81 -0.42
CA GLU A 60 4.34 15.76 0.08
C GLU A 60 3.99 14.37 -0.49
N ARG A 61 2.73 14.13 -0.89
CA ARG A 61 2.29 12.84 -1.45
C ARG A 61 2.42 12.74 -2.95
N VAL A 62 2.63 13.86 -3.67
CA VAL A 62 2.72 13.84 -5.14
C VAL A 62 3.91 12.99 -5.59
N THR A 63 5.06 13.12 -4.92
CA THR A 63 6.27 12.31 -5.15
C THR A 63 5.98 10.82 -5.01
N ALA A 64 5.21 10.43 -3.98
CA ALA A 64 4.79 9.04 -3.81
C ALA A 64 3.88 8.57 -4.95
N PHE A 65 2.96 9.42 -5.41
CA PHE A 65 2.03 9.07 -6.48
C PHE A 65 2.76 8.86 -7.81
N ILE A 66 3.73 9.74 -8.12
CA ILE A 66 4.60 9.59 -9.30
C ILE A 66 5.46 8.32 -9.17
N SER A 67 6.04 8.08 -7.99
CA SER A 67 6.86 6.88 -7.74
C SER A 67 6.06 5.60 -7.90
N LEU A 68 4.87 5.53 -7.31
CA LEU A 68 3.97 4.38 -7.40
C LEU A 68 3.60 4.11 -8.86
N GLN A 69 3.29 5.15 -9.63
CA GLN A 69 3.03 5.03 -11.08
C GLN A 69 4.19 4.44 -11.88
N ARG A 70 5.45 4.74 -11.50
CA ARG A 70 6.64 4.32 -12.25
C ARG A 70 7.23 3.00 -11.79
N ARG A 71 7.13 2.68 -10.50
CA ARG A 71 7.94 1.63 -9.86
C ARG A 71 7.11 0.50 -9.27
N PHE A 72 5.83 0.73 -8.97
CA PHE A 72 5.00 -0.30 -8.38
C PHE A 72 4.54 -1.31 -9.44
N THR A 73 4.88 -2.57 -9.23
CA THR A 73 4.40 -3.70 -10.03
C THR A 73 3.57 -4.63 -9.14
N PRO A 74 2.25 -4.77 -9.37
CA PRO A 74 1.43 -5.70 -8.61
C PRO A 74 1.78 -7.14 -8.94
N ARG A 75 1.61 -8.03 -7.96
CA ARG A 75 1.84 -9.47 -8.09
C ARG A 75 0.51 -10.22 -8.10
N PRO A 76 0.47 -11.44 -8.64
CA PRO A 76 -0.75 -12.25 -8.61
C PRO A 76 -1.25 -12.46 -7.17
N GLY A 77 -2.53 -12.15 -6.97
CA GLY A 77 -3.20 -12.26 -5.68
C GLY A 77 -3.04 -11.05 -4.75
N ASP A 78 -2.28 -10.03 -5.15
CA ASP A 78 -2.16 -8.79 -4.37
C ASP A 78 -3.54 -8.16 -4.11
N VAL A 79 -3.69 -7.57 -2.93
CA VAL A 79 -4.89 -6.85 -2.52
C VAL A 79 -4.53 -5.44 -2.09
N LEU A 80 -5.05 -4.46 -2.83
CA LEU A 80 -4.93 -3.05 -2.53
C LEU A 80 -6.18 -2.56 -1.80
N LEU A 81 -6.02 -2.19 -0.53
CA LEU A 81 -7.04 -1.48 0.22
C LEU A 81 -6.97 0.01 -0.14
N ALA A 82 -8.09 0.60 -0.51
CA ALA A 82 -8.18 2.01 -0.81
C ALA A 82 -9.27 2.67 0.06
N SER A 83 -9.00 3.87 0.56
CA SER A 83 -9.98 4.64 1.31
C SER A 83 -9.63 6.12 1.30
N PRO A 84 -10.60 7.05 1.40
CA PRO A 84 -10.28 8.37 1.89
C PRO A 84 -9.75 8.31 3.32
N ALA A 85 -9.02 9.34 3.75
CA ALA A 85 -8.56 9.42 5.12
C ALA A 85 -9.77 9.43 6.08
N LYS A 86 -9.63 8.75 7.22
CA LYS A 86 -10.64 8.71 8.30
C LYS A 86 -11.96 8.00 7.96
N CYS A 87 -12.09 7.33 6.81
CA CYS A 87 -13.27 6.54 6.43
C CYS A 87 -13.24 5.07 6.92
N GLY A 88 -12.61 4.78 8.06
CA GLY A 88 -12.58 3.42 8.62
C GLY A 88 -11.40 2.54 8.17
N THR A 89 -10.30 3.15 7.72
CA THR A 89 -9.08 2.45 7.26
C THR A 89 -8.56 1.41 8.26
N THR A 90 -8.53 1.73 9.55
CA THR A 90 -8.05 0.82 10.60
C THR A 90 -8.89 -0.46 10.66
N TRP A 91 -10.21 -0.34 10.55
CA TRP A 91 -11.12 -1.49 10.58
C TRP A 91 -11.00 -2.32 9.29
N LEU A 92 -10.91 -1.65 8.14
CA LEU A 92 -10.67 -2.33 6.85
C LEU A 92 -9.35 -3.11 6.85
N LYS A 93 -8.25 -2.51 7.33
CA LYS A 93 -6.95 -3.19 7.47
C LYS A 93 -7.05 -4.44 8.36
N ALA A 94 -7.70 -4.33 9.52
CA ALA A 94 -7.86 -5.44 10.45
C ALA A 94 -8.66 -6.60 9.81
N LEU A 95 -9.81 -6.29 9.21
CA LEU A 95 -10.66 -7.31 8.58
C LEU A 95 -9.98 -8.00 7.39
N ALA A 96 -9.34 -7.23 6.52
CA ALA A 96 -8.62 -7.78 5.37
C ALA A 96 -7.46 -8.67 5.81
N PHE A 97 -6.66 -8.21 6.79
CA PHE A 97 -5.54 -8.97 7.32
C PHE A 97 -6.01 -10.28 7.98
N ALA A 98 -6.97 -10.21 8.91
CA ALA A 98 -7.52 -11.40 9.57
C ALA A 98 -8.08 -12.40 8.55
N THR A 99 -8.75 -11.91 7.51
CA THR A 99 -9.32 -12.75 6.47
C THR A 99 -8.23 -13.42 5.64
N MET A 100 -7.28 -12.67 5.10
CA MET A 100 -6.25 -13.22 4.21
C MET A 100 -5.24 -14.09 4.95
N ALA A 101 -4.94 -13.77 6.21
CA ALA A 101 -3.94 -14.47 7.00
C ALA A 101 -4.52 -15.59 7.89
N ARG A 102 -5.83 -15.86 7.85
CA ARG A 102 -6.52 -16.85 8.70
C ARG A 102 -5.91 -18.26 8.71
N GLY A 103 -5.24 -18.66 7.64
CA GLY A 103 -4.56 -19.95 7.56
C GLY A 103 -3.26 -19.99 8.37
N ALA A 104 -2.53 -18.87 8.42
CA ALA A 104 -1.29 -18.73 9.19
C ALA A 104 -1.56 -18.26 10.64
N TYR A 105 -2.59 -17.43 10.83
CA TYR A 105 -3.03 -16.92 12.12
C TYR A 105 -4.53 -17.20 12.30
N PRO A 106 -4.91 -18.37 12.86
CA PRO A 106 -6.31 -18.69 13.12
C PRO A 106 -6.98 -17.64 14.02
N PRO A 107 -8.28 -17.31 13.83
CA PRO A 107 -8.97 -16.30 14.63
C PRO A 107 -9.01 -16.59 16.14
N THR A 108 -8.86 -17.86 16.54
CA THR A 108 -8.85 -18.31 17.94
C THR A 108 -7.44 -18.33 18.55
N ASP A 109 -6.41 -18.01 17.77
CA ASP A 109 -5.03 -17.98 18.25
C ASP A 109 -4.80 -16.79 19.19
N ALA A 110 -4.38 -17.07 20.42
CA ALA A 110 -4.04 -16.05 21.41
C ALA A 110 -2.83 -15.19 20.99
N GLN A 111 -2.02 -15.66 20.05
CA GLN A 111 -0.87 -14.94 19.49
C GLN A 111 -1.18 -14.25 18.16
N HIS A 112 -2.46 -14.17 17.77
CA HIS A 112 -2.87 -13.51 16.53
C HIS A 112 -2.30 -12.07 16.47
N PRO A 113 -1.66 -11.65 15.35
CA PRO A 113 -0.97 -10.36 15.27
C PRO A 113 -1.84 -9.16 15.70
N LEU A 114 -3.12 -9.14 15.30
CA LEU A 114 -4.06 -8.06 15.67
C LEU A 114 -4.39 -7.95 17.17
N LEU A 115 -4.00 -8.92 18.01
CA LEU A 115 -4.14 -8.82 19.47
C LEU A 115 -2.95 -8.09 20.12
N ARG A 116 -1.82 -7.99 19.41
CA ARG A 116 -0.55 -7.43 19.93
C ARG A 116 0.00 -6.27 19.09
N MET A 117 -0.54 -6.04 17.90
CA MET A 117 -0.12 -5.02 16.95
C MET A 117 -1.29 -4.15 16.50
N ASN A 118 -1.01 -2.90 16.18
CA ASN A 118 -1.95 -2.03 15.50
C ASN A 118 -2.17 -2.54 14.06
N PRO A 119 -3.39 -2.53 13.49
CA PRO A 119 -3.62 -2.93 12.09
C PRO A 119 -2.77 -2.18 11.06
N HIS A 120 -2.34 -0.94 11.37
CA HIS A 120 -1.42 -0.18 10.53
C HIS A 120 0.01 -0.75 10.52
N GLU A 121 0.39 -1.50 11.54
CA GLU A 121 1.65 -2.25 11.60
C GLU A 121 1.57 -3.59 10.85
N CYS A 122 0.36 -4.11 10.61
CA CYS A 122 0.16 -5.33 9.84
C CYS A 122 0.10 -5.05 8.33
N VAL A 123 -0.49 -3.93 7.92
CA VAL A 123 -0.70 -3.59 6.50
C VAL A 123 0.07 -2.31 6.12
N PRO A 124 1.06 -2.39 5.20
CA PRO A 124 1.87 -1.25 4.78
C PRO A 124 1.02 -0.15 4.15
N PHE A 125 1.38 1.10 4.43
CA PHE A 125 0.79 2.27 3.79
C PHE A 125 1.70 2.73 2.65
N MET A 126 1.25 2.55 1.41
CA MET A 126 2.04 2.79 0.21
C MET A 126 2.45 4.26 0.10
N ASP A 127 1.54 5.20 0.33
CA ASP A 127 1.81 6.62 0.13
C ASP A 127 3.00 7.07 0.99
N GLU A 128 3.11 6.58 2.22
CA GLU A 128 4.23 6.88 3.12
C GLU A 128 5.52 6.17 2.70
N LEU A 129 5.45 4.89 2.34
CA LEU A 129 6.62 4.13 1.89
C LEU A 129 7.25 4.74 0.64
N PHE A 130 6.44 5.09 -0.36
CA PHE A 130 6.92 5.71 -1.58
C PHE A 130 7.36 7.16 -1.38
N THR A 131 6.78 7.90 -0.41
CA THR A 131 7.29 9.23 -0.03
C THR A 131 8.68 9.12 0.59
N ALA A 132 8.90 8.10 1.43
CA ALA A 132 10.17 7.87 2.12
C ALA A 132 11.23 7.14 1.27
N GLY A 133 10.94 6.77 0.02
CA GLY A 133 11.84 5.96 -0.82
C GLY A 133 12.10 4.56 -0.26
N GLN A 134 11.13 3.98 0.46
CA GLN A 134 11.21 2.68 1.14
C GLN A 134 10.41 1.58 0.41
N ASP A 135 10.19 1.71 -0.89
CA ASP A 135 9.45 0.74 -1.71
C ASP A 135 10.10 -0.65 -1.73
N ALA A 136 11.41 -0.74 -1.51
CA ALA A 136 12.09 -2.04 -1.35
C ALA A 136 11.57 -2.85 -0.15
N ARG A 137 11.03 -2.19 0.90
CA ARG A 137 10.37 -2.88 2.03
C ARG A 137 9.05 -3.52 1.62
N LEU A 138 8.31 -2.90 0.70
CA LEU A 138 7.10 -3.46 0.11
C LEU A 138 7.46 -4.65 -0.79
N GLU A 139 8.58 -4.58 -1.51
CA GLU A 139 9.06 -5.68 -2.35
C GLU A 139 9.60 -6.88 -1.53
N ALA A 140 10.11 -6.66 -0.32
CA ALA A 140 10.54 -7.75 0.57
C ALA A 140 9.39 -8.60 1.13
N LEU A 141 8.13 -8.16 1.03
CA LEU A 141 6.98 -8.93 1.49
C LEU A 141 6.76 -10.19 0.64
N PRO A 142 6.34 -11.32 1.25
CA PRO A 142 5.90 -12.48 0.50
C PRO A 142 4.61 -12.17 -0.26
N SER A 143 4.36 -12.94 -1.33
CA SER A 143 3.11 -12.86 -2.09
C SER A 143 2.08 -13.85 -1.54
N PRO A 144 0.77 -13.51 -1.55
CA PRO A 144 0.20 -12.24 -1.99
C PRO A 144 0.41 -11.12 -0.96
N ARG A 145 0.60 -9.89 -1.44
CA ARG A 145 0.75 -8.71 -0.57
C ARG A 145 -0.61 -8.12 -0.27
N LEU A 146 -0.82 -7.74 0.98
CA LEU A 146 -1.91 -6.87 1.41
C LEU A 146 -1.33 -5.48 1.66
N MET A 147 -1.87 -4.46 1.02
CA MET A 147 -1.34 -3.09 1.06
C MET A 147 -2.46 -2.05 1.12
N HIS A 148 -2.15 -0.82 1.52
CA HIS A 148 -3.16 0.25 1.65
C HIS A 148 -2.68 1.56 1.04
N THR A 149 -3.61 2.33 0.45
CA THR A 149 -3.39 3.68 -0.08
C THR A 149 -4.57 4.62 0.19
N HIS A 150 -4.29 5.93 0.24
CA HIS A 150 -5.32 6.98 0.20
C HIS A 150 -5.50 7.58 -1.21
N MET A 151 -4.83 7.01 -2.20
CA MET A 151 -4.93 7.42 -3.59
C MET A 151 -6.34 7.18 -4.15
N HIS A 152 -6.84 8.16 -4.89
CA HIS A 152 -8.10 8.02 -5.63
C HIS A 152 -7.94 6.99 -6.75
N HIS A 153 -9.00 6.27 -7.10
CA HIS A 153 -8.95 5.25 -8.14
C HIS A 153 -8.39 5.77 -9.47
N SER A 154 -8.75 6.99 -9.88
CA SER A 154 -8.26 7.64 -11.11
C SER A 154 -6.75 7.94 -11.12
N LEU A 155 -6.11 7.90 -9.95
CA LEU A 155 -4.68 8.13 -9.78
C LEU A 155 -3.90 6.83 -9.63
N LEU A 156 -4.57 5.67 -9.53
CA LEU A 156 -3.90 4.37 -9.46
C LEU A 156 -3.24 4.02 -10.80
N PRO A 157 -2.17 3.22 -10.82
CA PRO A 157 -1.56 2.76 -12.06
C PRO A 157 -2.51 1.83 -12.81
N ALA A 158 -2.48 1.89 -14.14
CA ALA A 158 -3.22 0.95 -14.99
C ALA A 158 -2.82 -0.51 -14.71
N SER A 159 -1.56 -0.75 -14.32
CA SER A 159 -1.09 -2.07 -13.89
C SER A 159 -1.84 -2.64 -12.69
N VAL A 160 -2.53 -1.80 -11.92
CA VAL A 160 -3.41 -2.18 -10.79
C VAL A 160 -4.87 -2.22 -11.22
N THR A 161 -5.37 -1.16 -11.88
CA THR A 161 -6.81 -1.05 -12.20
C THR A 161 -7.26 -2.01 -13.28
N ASP A 162 -6.38 -2.34 -14.23
CA ASP A 162 -6.71 -3.16 -15.41
C ASP A 162 -6.21 -4.60 -15.24
N ASN A 163 -5.76 -4.96 -14.03
CA ASN A 163 -5.16 -6.25 -13.73
C ASN A 163 -6.13 -7.18 -12.99
N PRO A 164 -6.60 -8.27 -13.62
CA PRO A 164 -7.56 -9.18 -12.99
C PRO A 164 -6.98 -9.96 -11.80
N ASP A 165 -5.66 -10.05 -11.69
CA ASP A 165 -4.97 -10.77 -10.62
C ASP A 165 -4.68 -9.89 -9.39
N CYS A 166 -4.95 -8.58 -9.46
CA CYS A 166 -4.83 -7.64 -8.35
C CYS A 166 -6.21 -7.14 -7.93
N LYS A 167 -6.59 -7.31 -6.66
CA LYS A 167 -7.91 -6.91 -6.17
C LYS A 167 -7.85 -5.56 -5.49
N ILE A 168 -8.82 -4.69 -5.79
CA ILE A 168 -8.99 -3.42 -5.09
C ILE A 168 -10.20 -3.55 -4.15
N VAL A 169 -10.01 -3.24 -2.87
CA VAL A 169 -11.10 -3.13 -1.89
C VAL A 169 -11.19 -1.68 -1.43
N PHE A 170 -12.29 -1.02 -1.75
CA PHE A 170 -12.51 0.38 -1.41
C PHE A 170 -13.54 0.53 -0.28
N ILE A 171 -13.27 1.44 0.66
CA ILE A 171 -14.24 1.86 1.68
C ILE A 171 -14.43 3.38 1.66
N CYS A 172 -15.68 3.83 1.82
CA CYS A 172 -16.06 5.23 1.98
C CYS A 172 -17.05 5.40 3.13
N ARG A 173 -17.17 6.63 3.64
CA ARG A 173 -18.12 7.02 4.69
C ARG A 173 -18.62 8.44 4.41
#